data_AF-A0A552AJH5-F1
#
_entry.id   AF-A0A552AJH5-F1
#
_cell.length_a   1.000
_cell.length_b   1.000
_cell.length_c   1.000
_cell.angle_alpha   90.00
_cell.angle_beta   90.00
_cell.angle_gamma   90.00
#
_symmetry.space_group_name_H-M   'P 1'
#
loop_
_entity.id
_entity.type
_entity.pdbx_description
1 polymer ?
#
loop_
_entity_poly.entity_id
_entity_poly.type
_entity_poly.pdbx_seq_one_letter_code
_entity_poly.pdbx_strand_id
1 'polypeptide(L)'
;MRLSLFSRTAEIDPKWQSANCVVRVTRQGRREEHDFERTGYYLTSQAPNCRHLAQGIRGDWKIENRLHWVKDVIQNEDRSPQKKGLSPINISLLKTWVLTLYRLEGYDSLTKGIDHNKHNIRQLLSLCR
;
A
#
# COMPACT_ATOMS: atom_id res chain seq x y z
N MET A 1 -6.10 -9.91 -14.04
CA MET A 1 -6.95 -8.78 -13.62
C MET A 1 -7.68 -8.29 -14.86
N ARG A 2 -9.01 -8.20 -14.81
CA ARG A 2 -9.86 -7.68 -15.88
C ARG A 2 -10.53 -6.38 -15.43
N LEU A 3 -10.56 -5.37 -16.29
CA LEU A 3 -11.22 -4.10 -16.02
C LEU A 3 -12.46 -3.96 -16.90
N SER A 4 -13.52 -3.39 -16.34
CA SER A 4 -14.66 -2.85 -17.09
C SER A 4 -14.86 -1.40 -16.66
N LEU A 5 -14.96 -0.50 -17.63
CA LEU A 5 -15.12 0.93 -17.39
C LEU A 5 -16.55 1.34 -17.66
N PHE A 6 -17.09 2.14 -16.77
CA PHE A 6 -18.42 2.73 -16.90
C PHE A 6 -18.24 4.24 -16.79
N SER A 7 -18.53 4.95 -17.88
CA SER A 7 -18.61 6.41 -17.84
C SER A 7 -19.69 6.83 -16.84
N ARG A 8 -19.59 8.07 -16.33
CA ARG A 8 -20.59 8.64 -15.42
C ARG A 8 -22.01 8.37 -15.92
N THR A 9 -22.76 7.62 -15.12
CA THR A 9 -24.18 7.34 -15.34
C THR A 9 -25.03 8.37 -14.59
N ALA A 10 -26.30 8.51 -14.99
CA ALA A 10 -27.25 9.37 -14.29
C ALA A 10 -27.57 8.89 -12.85
N GLU A 11 -27.18 7.66 -12.52
CA GLU A 11 -27.38 7.04 -11.20
C GLU A 11 -26.38 7.53 -10.14
N ILE A 12 -25.24 8.11 -10.56
CA ILE A 12 -24.27 8.69 -9.62
C ILE A 12 -24.85 9.99 -9.08
N ASP A 13 -25.08 10.02 -7.77
CA ASP A 13 -25.62 11.18 -7.05
C ASP A 13 -24.91 12.47 -7.50
N PRO A 14 -25.65 13.50 -7.95
CA PRO A 14 -25.10 14.74 -8.48
C PRO A 14 -24.09 15.44 -7.58
N LYS A 15 -24.13 15.20 -6.26
CA LYS A 15 -23.15 15.76 -5.31
C LYS A 15 -21.72 15.31 -5.59
N TRP A 16 -21.53 14.15 -6.21
CA TRP A 16 -20.21 13.64 -6.62
C TRP A 16 -19.82 14.18 -7.99
N GLN A 17 -19.68 15.51 -8.09
CA GLN A 17 -19.46 16.20 -9.37
C GLN A 17 -18.19 15.74 -10.10
N SER A 18 -17.16 15.34 -9.35
CA SER A 18 -15.90 14.85 -9.88
C SER A 18 -15.89 13.35 -10.17
N ALA A 19 -16.98 12.61 -9.96
CA ALA A 19 -17.03 11.18 -10.25
C ALA A 19 -17.30 10.93 -11.74
N ASN A 20 -16.23 10.83 -12.52
CA ASN A 20 -16.31 10.72 -13.98
C ASN A 20 -16.38 9.27 -14.48
N CYS A 21 -15.81 8.32 -13.75
CA CYS A 21 -15.79 6.92 -14.16
C CYS A 21 -15.86 5.98 -12.96
N VAL A 22 -16.69 4.94 -13.10
CA VAL A 22 -16.68 3.76 -12.23
C VAL A 22 -15.86 2.68 -12.91
N VAL A 23 -14.89 2.12 -12.20
CA VAL A 23 -14.03 1.05 -12.68
C VAL A 23 -14.36 -0.21 -11.91
N ARG A 24 -14.90 -1.22 -12.60
CA ARG A 24 -15.02 -2.57 -12.05
C ARG A 24 -13.74 -3.34 -12.32
N VAL A 25 -13.16 -3.90 -11.27
CA VAL A 25 -11.94 -4.69 -11.32
C VAL A 25 -12.24 -6.10 -10.84
N THR A 26 -12.15 -7.06 -11.76
CA THR A 26 -12.27 -8.48 -11.44
C THR A 26 -10.86 -9.08 -11.35
N ARG A 27 -10.57 -9.68 -10.21
CA ARG A 27 -9.31 -10.37 -9.93
C ARG A 27 -9.61 -11.85 -9.78
N GLN A 28 -8.84 -12.67 -10.46
CA GLN A 28 -8.95 -14.12 -10.39
C GLN A 28 -7.56 -14.73 -10.24
N GLY A 29 -7.48 -15.90 -9.64
CA GLY A 29 -6.26 -16.66 -9.47
C GLY A 29 -6.51 -17.91 -8.63
N ARG A 30 -5.43 -18.57 -8.24
CA ARG A 30 -5.47 -19.77 -7.40
C ARG A 30 -4.71 -19.52 -6.11
N ARG A 31 -5.28 -19.91 -4.96
CA ARG A 31 -4.64 -19.86 -3.63
C ARG A 31 -4.89 -21.18 -2.92
N GLU A 32 -3.84 -21.82 -2.42
CA GLU A 32 -3.95 -23.06 -1.61
C GLU A 32 -4.96 -24.05 -2.22
N GLU A 33 -4.75 -24.34 -3.51
CA GLU A 33 -5.57 -25.18 -4.39
C GLU A 33 -6.95 -24.65 -4.82
N HIS A 34 -7.49 -23.61 -4.21
CA HIS A 34 -8.80 -23.06 -4.55
C HIS A 34 -8.70 -21.92 -5.57
N ASP A 35 -9.52 -21.97 -6.61
CA ASP A 35 -9.72 -20.84 -7.49
C ASP A 35 -10.54 -19.77 -6.75
N PHE A 36 -10.13 -18.51 -6.92
CA PHE A 36 -10.87 -17.38 -6.38
C PHE A 36 -11.17 -16.39 -7.49
N GLU A 37 -12.34 -15.77 -7.40
CA GLU A 37 -12.70 -14.57 -8.13
C GLU A 37 -13.16 -13.51 -7.13
N ARG A 38 -12.63 -12.29 -7.26
CA ARG A 38 -13.04 -11.15 -6.45
C ARG A 38 -13.24 -9.94 -7.32
N THR A 39 -14.43 -9.37 -7.24
CA THR A 39 -14.77 -8.11 -7.90
C THR A 39 -14.72 -6.97 -6.89
N GLY A 40 -14.04 -5.88 -7.26
CA GLY A 40 -14.04 -4.62 -6.53
C GLY A 40 -14.36 -3.46 -7.47
N TYR A 41 -14.79 -2.34 -6.90
CA TYR A 41 -15.16 -1.13 -7.63
C TYR A 41 -14.30 0.05 -7.17
N TYR A 42 -13.92 0.89 -8.12
CA TYR A 42 -13.24 2.15 -7.88
C TYR A 42 -14.04 3.29 -8.50
N LEU A 43 -13.96 4.46 -7.88
CA LEU A 43 -14.53 5.70 -8.40
C LEU A 43 -13.38 6.66 -8.70
N THR A 44 -13.39 7.28 -9.88
CA THR A 44 -12.32 8.19 -10.29
C THR A 44 -12.85 9.43 -11.02
N SER A 45 -12.14 10.53 -10.85
CA SER A 45 -12.31 11.75 -11.64
C SER A 45 -11.58 11.71 -12.98
N GLN A 46 -10.75 10.71 -13.21
CA GLN A 46 -10.06 10.52 -14.47
C GLN A 46 -11.02 10.06 -15.56
N ALA A 47 -10.70 10.42 -16.80
CA ALA A 47 -11.40 9.91 -17.98
C ALA A 47 -11.26 8.37 -18.09
N PRO A 48 -12.20 7.67 -18.73
CA PRO A 48 -12.19 6.22 -18.86
C PRO A 48 -11.07 5.73 -19.80
N ASN A 49 -9.84 5.67 -19.28
CA ASN A 49 -8.68 5.11 -19.98
C ASN A 49 -8.22 3.82 -19.29
N CYS A 50 -8.53 2.69 -19.92
CA CYS A 50 -8.30 1.37 -19.33
C CYS A 50 -6.83 1.10 -19.01
N ARG A 51 -5.91 1.51 -19.89
CA ARG A 51 -4.47 1.28 -19.69
C ARG A 51 -3.94 2.09 -18.51
N HIS A 52 -4.27 3.37 -18.46
CA HIS A 52 -3.81 4.27 -17.39
C HIS A 52 -4.38 3.84 -16.03
N LEU A 53 -5.69 3.58 -15.97
CA LEU A 53 -6.35 3.14 -14.74
C LEU A 53 -5.87 1.78 -14.27
N ALA A 54 -5.65 0.83 -15.18
CA ALA A 54 -5.08 -0.47 -14.82
C ALA A 54 -3.66 -0.35 -14.23
N GLN A 55 -2.84 0.55 -14.77
CA GLN A 55 -1.50 0.82 -14.24
C GLN A 55 -1.56 1.43 -12.83
N GLY A 56 -2.41 2.43 -12.61
CA GLY A 56 -2.61 3.04 -11.30
C GLY A 56 -3.10 2.04 -10.25
N ILE A 57 -4.19 1.34 -10.55
CA ILE A 57 -4.79 0.33 -9.65
C ILE A 57 -3.80 -0.80 -9.32
N ARG A 58 -2.94 -1.18 -10.27
CA ARG A 58 -1.88 -2.17 -10.02
C ARG A 58 -0.72 -1.58 -9.22
N GLY A 59 -0.44 -0.30 -9.41
CA GLY A 59 0.56 0.46 -8.65
C GLY A 59 0.20 0.59 -7.17
N ASP A 60 -1.08 0.78 -6.84
CA ASP A 60 -1.54 0.91 -5.45
C ASP A 60 -1.20 -0.31 -4.60
N TRP A 61 -1.20 -1.51 -5.18
CA TRP A 61 -0.76 -2.74 -4.50
C TRP A 61 0.70 -2.67 -4.03
N LYS A 62 1.54 -1.86 -4.66
CA LYS A 62 2.90 -1.64 -4.18
C LYS A 62 2.90 -0.88 -2.86
N ILE A 63 1.98 0.05 -2.64
CA ILE A 63 1.87 0.77 -1.36
C ILE A 63 1.48 -0.22 -0.27
N GLU A 64 0.45 -1.02 -0.51
CA GLU A 64 0.00 -2.02 0.46
C GLU A 64 1.11 -3.02 0.81
N ASN A 65 1.76 -3.60 -0.22
CA ASN A 65 2.77 -4.64 0.00
C ASN A 65 4.09 -4.09 0.53
N ARG A 66 4.51 -2.88 0.11
CA ARG A 66 5.82 -2.31 0.47
C ARG A 66 5.74 -1.40 1.69
N LEU A 67 4.61 -0.79 2.01
CA LEU A 67 4.49 0.09 3.17
C LEU A 67 3.66 -0.57 4.27
N HIS A 68 2.36 -0.78 4.04
CA HIS A 68 1.43 -1.23 5.08
C HIS A 68 1.82 -2.60 5.64
N TRP A 69 1.95 -3.62 4.78
CA TRP A 69 2.32 -4.96 5.24
C TRP A 69 3.63 -4.99 6.03
N VAL A 70 4.63 -4.20 5.61
CA VAL A 70 5.92 -4.12 6.33
C VAL A 70 5.74 -3.50 7.70
N LYS A 71 4.96 -2.42 7.81
CA LYS A 71 4.72 -1.75 9.09
C LYS A 71 3.87 -2.61 10.03
N ASP A 72 2.82 -3.22 9.50
CA ASP A 72 1.83 -3.98 10.26
C ASP A 72 2.43 -5.31 10.75
N VAL A 73 3.12 -6.03 9.88
CA VAL A 73 3.63 -7.38 10.16
C VAL A 73 5.08 -7.37 10.63
N ILE A 74 6.00 -6.77 9.87
CA ILE A 74 7.44 -6.83 10.18
C ILE A 74 7.79 -5.91 11.35
N GLN A 75 7.22 -4.70 11.38
CA GLN A 75 7.41 -3.76 12.48
C GLN A 75 6.34 -3.87 13.57
N ASN A 76 5.40 -4.82 13.44
CA ASN A 76 4.38 -5.16 14.45
C ASN A 76 3.55 -3.93 14.90
N GLU A 77 3.16 -3.06 13.96
CA GLU A 77 2.36 -1.87 14.25
C GLU A 77 0.94 -2.19 14.73
N ASP A 78 0.27 -3.19 14.15
CA ASP A 78 -1.09 -3.60 14.54
C ASP A 78 -1.19 -4.02 16.01
N ARG A 79 -0.12 -4.60 16.56
CA ARG A 79 -0.05 -5.07 17.95
C ARG A 79 0.58 -4.05 18.90
N SER A 80 0.81 -2.82 18.44
CA SER A 80 1.42 -1.76 19.24
C SER A 80 0.55 -1.44 20.48
N PRO A 81 1.10 -1.51 21.71
CA PRO A 81 0.38 -1.08 22.91
C PRO A 81 0.27 0.45 23.02
N GLN A 82 1.06 1.20 22.25
CA GLN A 82 1.09 2.66 22.30
C GLN A 82 -0.10 3.28 21.54
N LYS A 83 -1.25 3.35 22.22
CA LYS A 83 -2.53 3.81 21.63
C LYS A 83 -3.01 5.19 22.10
N LYS A 84 -2.29 5.85 23.03
CA LYS A 84 -2.73 7.09 23.69
C LYS A 84 -2.01 8.34 23.17
N GLY A 85 -2.75 9.44 23.07
CA GLY A 85 -2.20 10.76 22.71
C GLY A 85 -1.53 10.76 21.33
N LEU A 86 -0.38 11.42 21.22
CA LEU A 86 0.40 11.49 19.97
C LEU A 86 1.29 10.26 19.72
N SER A 87 1.29 9.29 20.64
CA SER A 87 2.18 8.13 20.56
C SER A 87 1.98 7.28 19.30
N PRO A 88 0.75 6.96 18.85
CA PRO A 88 0.54 6.18 17.62
C PRO A 88 1.15 6.87 16.39
N ILE A 89 0.91 8.18 16.26
CA ILE A 89 1.36 8.99 15.12
C ILE A 89 2.89 9.07 15.11
N ASN A 90 3.50 9.40 16.25
CA ASN A 90 4.95 9.53 16.36
C ASN A 90 5.66 8.21 16.05
N ILE A 91 5.15 7.09 16.56
CA ILE A 91 5.71 5.76 16.27
C ILE A 91 5.53 5.41 14.79
N SER A 92 4.37 5.72 14.19
CA SER A 92 4.11 5.45 12.78
C SER A 92 5.08 6.21 11.86
N LEU A 93 5.37 7.47 12.20
CA LEU A 93 6.36 8.30 11.52
C LEU A 93 7.77 7.70 11.64
N LEU A 94 8.20 7.36 12.86
CA LEU A 94 9.52 6.75 13.10
C LEU A 94 9.69 5.43 12.35
N LYS A 95 8.66 4.57 12.35
CA LYS A 95 8.66 3.31 11.59
C LYS A 95 8.82 3.54 10.09
N THR A 96 8.14 4.54 9.56
CA THR A 96 8.24 4.96 8.14
C THR A 96 9.63 5.50 7.82
N TRP A 97 10.23 6.29 8.72
CA TRP A 97 11.59 6.79 8.58
C TRP A 97 12.60 5.65 8.55
N VAL A 98 12.54 4.72 9.51
CA VAL A 98 13.43 3.54 9.53
C VAL A 98 13.30 2.72 8.25
N LEU A 99 12.08 2.46 7.78
CA LEU A 99 11.86 1.75 6.52
C LEU A 99 12.49 2.48 5.33
N THR A 100 12.42 3.81 5.32
CA THR A 100 12.99 4.64 4.25
C THR A 100 14.52 4.60 4.28
N LEU A 101 15.14 4.70 5.46
CA LEU A 101 16.60 4.62 5.61
C LEU A 101 17.15 3.30 5.07
N TYR A 102 16.56 2.16 5.46
CA TYR A 102 17.00 0.86 4.93
C TYR A 102 16.86 0.76 3.41
N ARG A 103 15.84 1.39 2.81
CA ARG A 103 15.68 1.40 1.35
C ARG A 103 16.73 2.26 0.65
N LEU A 104 17.11 3.39 1.24
CA LEU A 104 18.17 4.24 0.70
C LEU A 104 19.51 3.51 0.67
N GLU A 105 19.76 2.66 1.67
CA GLU A 105 20.92 1.76 1.72
C GLU A 105 20.82 0.54 0.80
N GLY A 106 19.76 0.44 -0.01
CA GLY A 106 19.58 -0.64 -0.99
C GLY A 106 18.93 -1.91 -0.44
N TYR A 107 18.43 -1.92 0.81
CA TYR A 107 17.67 -3.06 1.32
C TYR A 107 16.22 -3.02 0.83
N ASP A 108 15.89 -3.90 -0.12
CA ASP A 108 14.51 -4.12 -0.55
C ASP A 108 13.65 -4.81 0.53
N SER A 109 14.27 -5.66 1.35
CA SER A 109 13.63 -6.36 2.47
C SER A 109 14.08 -5.76 3.80
N LEU A 110 13.12 -5.23 4.56
CA LEU A 110 13.38 -4.69 5.89
C LEU A 110 13.92 -5.78 6.84
N THR A 111 13.39 -7.00 6.76
CA THR A 111 13.87 -8.13 7.57
C THR A 111 15.35 -8.39 7.34
N LYS A 112 15.82 -8.38 6.07
CA LYS A 112 17.25 -8.53 5.75
C LYS A 112 18.08 -7.37 6.28
N GLY A 113 17.57 -6.13 6.14
CA GLY A 113 18.24 -4.94 6.67
C GLY A 113 18.44 -5.03 8.19
N ILE A 114 17.38 -5.37 8.93
CA ILE A 114 17.44 -5.58 10.38
C ILE A 114 18.42 -6.71 10.73
N ASP A 115 18.33 -7.86 10.07
CA ASP A 115 19.17 -9.02 10.39
C ASP A 115 20.67 -8.74 10.19
N HIS A 116 21.01 -7.99 9.13
CA HIS A 116 22.38 -7.56 8.85
C HIS A 116 22.89 -6.56 9.90
N ASN A 117 22.04 -5.63 10.34
CA ASN A 117 22.46 -4.49 11.16
C ASN A 117 22.24 -4.69 12.67
N LYS A 118 21.49 -5.71 13.11
CA LYS A 118 21.09 -5.89 14.53
C LYS A 118 22.26 -5.98 15.52
N HIS A 119 23.45 -6.36 15.06
CA HIS A 119 24.66 -6.42 15.88
C HIS A 119 25.67 -5.32 15.56
N ASN A 120 25.37 -4.42 14.61
CA ASN A 120 26.29 -3.40 14.15
C ASN A 120 25.76 -1.99 14.45
N ILE A 121 25.86 -1.60 15.71
CA ILE A 121 25.41 -0.28 16.19
C ILE A 121 26.10 0.85 15.42
N ARG A 122 27.37 0.69 15.04
CA ARG A 122 28.10 1.72 14.29
C ARG A 122 27.48 1.96 12.91
N GLN A 123 27.11 0.89 12.21
CA GLN A 123 26.42 0.98 10.92
C GLN A 123 25.01 1.56 11.08
N LEU A 124 24.26 1.15 12.11
CA LEU A 124 22.95 1.76 12.41
C LEU A 124 23.05 3.28 12.62
N LEU A 125 24.07 3.75 13.34
CA LEU A 125 24.30 5.17 13.56
C LEU A 125 24.73 5.91 12.28
N SER A 126 25.42 5.25 11.35
CA SER A 126 25.77 5.87 10.07
C SER A 126 24.54 6.09 9.18
N LEU A 127 23.45 5.33 9.37
CA LEU A 127 22.20 5.51 8.62
C LEU A 127 21.47 6.81 8.97
N CYS A 128 21.80 7.43 10.10
CA CYS A 128 21.13 8.61 10.63
C CYS A 128 21.89 9.92 10.34
N ARG A 129 22.96 9.88 9.56
CA ARG A 129 23.76 11.06 9.17
C ARG A 129 23.31 11.61 7.83
#